data_AF-A0A945DEK3-F1
#
_entry.id   AF-A0A945DEK3-F1
#
_cell.length_a   1.000
_cell.length_b   1.000
_cell.length_c   1.000
_cell.angle_alpha   90.00
_cell.angle_beta   90.00
_cell.angle_gamma   90.00
#
_symmetry.space_group_name_H-M   'P 1'
#
loop_
_entity.id
_entity.type
_entity.pdbx_description
1 polymer ?
#
loop_
_entity_poly.entity_id
_entity_poly.type
_entity_poly.pdbx_seq_one_letter_code
_entity_poly.pdbx_strand_id
1 'polypeptide(L)'
;MVRDMCGEVRMEEGFMRTVIEYGTNESKKKIQAAIALIEEQQNIFPTVIRKAISSTAGNISIEFETGGCDREAGTFSEALLKELDIKACEVH
;
A
#
# COMPACT_ATOMS: atom_id res chain seq x y z
N MET A 1 3.18 17.95 9.16
CA MET A 1 4.28 17.44 8.31
C MET A 1 3.66 16.40 7.41
N VAL A 2 3.83 16.47 6.09
CA VAL A 2 3.31 15.44 5.17
C VAL A 2 4.26 14.23 5.29
N ARG A 3 3.73 13.07 5.67
CA ARG A 3 4.51 11.82 5.71
C ARG A 3 4.76 11.35 4.27
N ASP A 4 5.96 10.82 4.02
CA ASP A 4 6.36 10.31 2.70
C ASP A 4 6.94 8.92 2.89
N MET A 5 6.53 7.97 2.03
CA MET A 5 6.95 6.57 2.08
C MET A 5 6.68 5.93 3.44
N CYS A 6 5.53 6.25 4.02
CA CYS A 6 5.08 5.74 5.31
C CYS A 6 3.91 4.79 5.11
N GLY A 7 4.08 3.53 5.53
CA GLY A 7 3.12 2.45 5.33
C GLY A 7 2.46 1.99 6.63
N GLU A 8 1.16 1.74 6.59
CA GLU A 8 0.38 1.14 7.67
C GLU A 8 -0.47 -0.01 7.13
N VAL A 9 -0.46 -1.15 7.83
CA VAL A 9 -1.33 -2.29 7.52
C VAL A 9 -2.44 -2.35 8.57
N ARG A 10 -3.69 -2.33 8.13
CA ARG A 10 -4.89 -2.48 8.95
C ARG A 10 -5.59 -3.78 8.60
N MET A 11 -6.02 -4.50 9.63
CA MET A 11 -6.91 -5.65 9.50
C MET A 11 -8.21 -5.29 10.20
N GLU A 12 -9.30 -5.26 9.45
CA GLU A 12 -10.66 -4.96 9.93
C GLU A 12 -11.57 -6.15 9.56
N GLU A 13 -12.72 -6.30 10.23
CA GLU A 13 -13.68 -7.35 9.89
C GLU A 13 -14.15 -7.18 8.43
N GLY A 14 -13.72 -8.10 7.54
CA GLY A 14 -14.13 -8.13 6.14
C GLY A 14 -13.08 -7.65 5.12
N PHE A 15 -12.00 -6.98 5.56
CA PHE A 15 -10.94 -6.58 4.63
C PHE A 15 -9.56 -6.35 5.30
N MET A 16 -8.50 -6.59 4.54
CA MET A 16 -7.15 -6.15 4.86
C MET A 16 -6.80 -4.95 4.00
N ARG A 17 -6.22 -3.91 4.62
CA ARG A 17 -5.86 -2.66 3.94
C ARG A 17 -4.43 -2.26 4.24
N THR A 18 -3.63 -2.05 3.20
CA THR A 18 -2.31 -1.43 3.30
C THR A 18 -2.39 -0.01 2.77
N VAL A 19 -2.06 0.98 3.59
CA VAL A 19 -2.09 2.41 3.23
C VAL A 19 -0.66 2.93 3.19
N ILE A 20 -0.28 3.56 2.07
CA ILE A 20 1.04 4.18 1.91
C ILE A 20 0.86 5.67 1.61
N GLU A 21 1.43 6.51 2.46
CA GLU A 21 1.45 7.96 2.30
C GLU A 21 2.60 8.42 1.39
N TYR A 22 2.33 9.43 0.57
CA TYR A 22 3.33 10.10 -0.25
C TYR A 22 3.20 11.61 -0.09
N GLY A 23 4.33 12.31 -0.08
CA GLY A 23 4.47 13.76 -0.11
C GLY A 23 5.07 14.29 -1.41
N THR A 24 5.57 13.41 -2.28
CA THR A 24 6.10 13.78 -3.60
C THR A 24 5.49 12.97 -4.75
N ASN A 25 5.54 13.54 -5.96
CA ASN A 25 5.16 12.84 -7.18
C ASN A 25 6.09 11.67 -7.52
N GLU A 26 7.34 11.71 -7.08
CA GLU A 26 8.29 10.62 -7.28
C GLU A 26 7.91 9.42 -6.40
N SER A 27 7.65 9.66 -5.12
CA SER A 27 7.18 8.63 -4.17
C SER A 27 5.87 8.02 -4.66
N LYS A 28 4.91 8.82 -5.15
CA LYS A 28 3.68 8.33 -5.78
C LYS A 28 3.96 7.37 -6.94
N LYS A 29 4.87 7.73 -7.85
CA LYS A 29 5.24 6.88 -9.00
C LYS A 29 5.90 5.58 -8.56
N LYS A 30 6.81 5.65 -7.57
CA LYS A 30 7.48 4.49 -6.99
C LYS A 30 6.47 3.49 -6.40
N ILE A 31 5.53 3.98 -5.58
CA ILE A 31 4.47 3.15 -5.00
C ILE A 31 3.63 2.48 -6.09
N GLN A 32 3.22 3.23 -7.12
CA GLN A 32 2.42 2.68 -8.21
C GLN A 32 3.16 1.61 -9.03
N ALA A 33 4.46 1.83 -9.30
CA ALA A 33 5.28 0.87 -10.00
C ALA A 33 5.47 -0.42 -9.19
N ALA A 34 5.71 -0.30 -7.87
CA ALA A 34 5.85 -1.45 -6.99
C ALA A 34 4.56 -2.28 -6.89
N ILE A 35 3.39 -1.62 -6.79
CA ILE A 35 2.10 -2.31 -6.82
C ILE A 35 1.96 -3.13 -8.11
N ALA A 36 2.14 -2.51 -9.27
CA ALA A 36 2.00 -3.19 -10.56
C ALA A 36 2.98 -4.37 -10.73
N LEU A 37 4.23 -4.21 -10.26
CA LEU A 37 5.23 -5.27 -10.27
C LEU A 37 4.78 -6.48 -9.44
N ILE A 38 4.25 -6.25 -8.24
CA ILE A 38 3.85 -7.32 -7.32
C ILE A 38 2.54 -7.97 -7.76
N GLU A 39 1.61 -7.20 -8.32
CA GLU A 39 0.40 -7.72 -8.96
C GLU A 39 0.77 -8.75 -10.03
N GLU A 40 1.74 -8.43 -10.90
CA GLU A 40 2.23 -9.36 -11.93
C GLU A 40 2.96 -10.57 -11.34
N GLN A 41 3.86 -10.36 -10.37
CA GLN A 41 4.65 -11.44 -9.77
C GLN A 41 3.81 -12.45 -8.99
N GLN A 42 2.79 -11.99 -8.28
CA GLN A 42 1.96 -12.85 -7.43
C GLN A 42 0.65 -13.26 -8.10
N ASN A 43 0.29 -12.65 -9.24
CA ASN A 43 -0.99 -12.84 -9.93
C ASN A 43 -2.19 -12.56 -9.00
N ILE A 44 -2.08 -11.49 -8.20
CA ILE A 44 -3.08 -11.02 -7.25
C ILE A 44 -3.43 -9.57 -7.59
N PHE A 45 -4.72 -9.24 -7.66
CA PHE A 45 -5.20 -7.93 -8.12
C PHE A 45 -6.10 -7.27 -7.06
N PRO A 46 -5.52 -6.58 -6.07
CA PRO A 46 -6.28 -5.89 -5.03
C PRO A 46 -7.04 -4.67 -5.56
N THR A 47 -7.96 -4.16 -4.74
CA THR A 47 -8.55 -2.85 -4.98
C THR A 47 -7.57 -1.75 -4.59
N VAL A 48 -7.17 -0.90 -5.55
CA VAL A 48 -6.21 0.19 -5.32
C VAL A 48 -6.91 1.55 -5.36
N ILE A 49 -7.11 2.15 -4.18
CA ILE A 49 -7.71 3.48 -4.01
C ILE A 49 -6.62 4.54 -3.92
N ARG A 50 -6.76 5.63 -4.68
CA ARG A 50 -5.80 6.74 -4.71
C ARG A 50 -6.47 8.00 -4.20
N LYS A 51 -6.05 8.52 -3.05
CA LYS A 51 -6.58 9.75 -2.48
C LYS A 51 -5.51 10.84 -2.52
N ALA A 52 -5.73 11.88 -3.31
CA ALA A 52 -4.88 13.07 -3.30
C ALA A 52 -5.33 14.02 -2.18
N ILE A 53 -4.39 14.49 -1.37
CA ILE A 53 -4.59 15.53 -0.36
C ILE A 53 -4.16 16.89 -0.93
N SER A 54 -3.12 16.90 -1.79
CA SER A 54 -2.65 18.07 -2.53
C SER A 54 -2.16 17.66 -3.92
N SER A 55 -1.55 18.59 -4.67
CA SER A 55 -0.98 18.32 -5.99
C SER A 55 0.21 17.34 -5.96
N THR A 56 0.88 17.19 -4.82
CA THR A 56 2.07 16.32 -4.65
C THR A 56 1.94 15.32 -3.51
N ALA A 57 0.91 15.45 -2.66
CA ALA A 57 0.74 14.62 -1.48
C ALA A 57 -0.61 13.89 -1.44
N GLY A 58 -0.62 12.74 -0.79
CA GLY A 58 -1.80 11.92 -0.63
C GLY A 58 -1.47 10.55 -0.05
N ASN A 59 -2.37 9.60 -0.25
CA ASN A 59 -2.12 8.21 0.06
C ASN A 59 -2.68 7.28 -1.02
N ILE A 60 -2.13 6.07 -1.05
CA ILE A 60 -2.59 4.96 -1.86
C ILE A 60 -2.99 3.85 -0.88
N SER A 61 -4.23 3.39 -0.97
CA SER A 61 -4.74 2.28 -0.18
C SER A 61 -4.91 1.05 -1.07
N ILE A 62 -4.38 -0.07 -0.62
CA ILE A 62 -4.45 -1.38 -1.27
C ILE A 62 -5.34 -2.25 -0.40
N GLU A 63 -6.47 -2.71 -0.94
CA GLU A 63 -7.53 -3.41 -0.21
C GLU A 63 -7.76 -4.81 -0.76
N PHE A 64 -7.90 -5.76 0.17
CA PHE A 64 -8.25 -7.15 -0.08
C PHE A 64 -9.51 -7.48 0.70
N GLU A 65 -10.53 -8.00 0.03
CA GLU A 65 -11.69 -8.57 0.72
C GLU A 65 -11.26 -9.88 1.40
N THR A 66 -11.49 -10.01 2.71
CA THR A 66 -11.03 -11.17 3.52
C THR A 66 -11.91 -12.41 3.32
N GLY A 67 -12.80 -12.41 2.32
CA GLY A 67 -13.63 -13.56 1.94
C GLY A 67 -12.86 -14.70 1.27
N GLY A 68 -11.64 -15.00 1.71
CA GLY A 68 -10.81 -16.10 1.23
C GLY A 68 -9.35 -15.75 0.89
N CYS A 69 -8.97 -14.47 0.86
CA CYS A 69 -7.64 -14.01 0.40
C CYS A 69 -6.66 -13.62 1.53
N ASP A 70 -6.89 -14.00 2.79
CA ASP A 70 -6.10 -13.49 3.93
C ASP A 70 -4.58 -13.73 3.79
N ARG A 71 -4.20 -14.90 3.28
CA ARG A 71 -2.79 -15.28 3.10
C ARG A 71 -2.14 -14.55 1.92
N GLU A 72 -2.90 -14.35 0.85
CA GLU A 72 -2.49 -13.62 -0.36
C GLU A 72 -2.33 -12.13 -0.04
N ALA A 73 -3.29 -11.55 0.68
CA ALA A 73 -3.27 -10.16 1.15
C ALA A 73 -2.04 -9.86 2.02
N GLY A 74 -1.72 -10.76 2.97
CA GLY A 74 -0.54 -10.63 3.82
C GLY A 74 0.77 -10.73 3.03
N THR A 75 0.86 -11.69 2.10
CA THR A 75 2.05 -11.89 1.25
C THR A 75 2.28 -10.71 0.32
N PHE A 76 1.22 -10.17 -0.26
CA PHE A 76 1.28 -8.99 -1.12
C PHE A 76 1.74 -7.77 -0.33
N SER A 77 1.14 -7.53 0.85
CA SER A 77 1.48 -6.39 1.69
C SER A 77 2.92 -6.44 2.17
N GLU A 78 3.42 -7.62 2.55
CA GLU A 78 4.82 -7.80 2.94
C GLU A 78 5.78 -7.54 1.77
N ALA A 79 5.48 -8.08 0.58
CA ALA A 79 6.29 -7.85 -0.61
C ALA A 79 6.34 -6.36 -0.98
N LEU A 80 5.21 -5.66 -0.88
CA LEU A 80 5.10 -4.24 -1.21
C LEU A 80 5.94 -3.37 -0.28
N LEU A 81 5.88 -3.63 1.03
CA LEU A 81 6.68 -2.88 2.00
C LEU A 81 8.18 -3.15 1.83
N LYS A 82 8.57 -4.39 1.50
CA LYS A 82 9.97 -4.74 1.20
C LYS A 82 10.47 -4.06 -0.07
N GLU A 83 9.71 -4.09 -1.16
CA GLU A 83 10.06 -3.47 -2.44
C GLU A 83 10.24 -1.95 -2.30
N LEU A 84 9.42 -1.32 -1.47
CA LEU A 84 9.48 0.13 -1.24
C LEU A 84 10.49 0.54 -0.16
N ASP A 85 11.20 -0.42 0.45
CA ASP A 85 12.09 -0.23 1.60
C ASP A 85 11.40 0.53 2.76
N ILE A 86 10.09 0.33 2.93
CA ILE A 86 9.30 0.98 3.97
C ILE A 86 9.44 0.17 5.25
N LYS A 87 10.24 0.68 6.19
CA LYS A 87 10.19 0.20 7.57
C LYS A 87 8.88 0.66 8.20
N ALA A 88 8.20 -0.25 8.90
CA ALA A 88 6.93 0.04 9.58
C ALA A 88 7.05 1.38 10.33
N CYS A 89 6.21 2.35 9.99
CA CYS A 89 6.22 3.63 10.69
C CYS A 89 5.76 3.40 12.13
N GLU A 90 6.61 3.73 13.10
CA GLU A 90 6.20 3.74 14.50
C GLU A 90 5.00 4.68 14.66
N VAL A 91 3.90 4.11 15.12
CA VAL A 91 2.71 4.86 15.52
C VAL A 91 3.05 5.46 16.88
N HIS A 92 3.34 6.76 16.93
CA HIS A 92 3.36 7.53 18.17
C HIS A 92 1.95 7.94 18.56
#